data_AF-C6RDH0-F1
#
_entry.id   AF-C6RDH0-F1
#
_cell.length_a   1.000
_cell.length_b   1.000
_cell.length_c   1.000
_cell.angle_alpha   90.00
_cell.angle_beta   90.00
_cell.angle_gamma   90.00
#
_symmetry.space_group_name_H-M   'P 1'
#
loop_
_entity.id
_entity.type
_entity.pdbx_description
1 polymer ?
#
loop_
_entity_poly.entity_id
_entity_poly.type
_entity_poly.pdbx_seq_one_letter_code
_entity_poly.pdbx_strand_id
1 'polypeptide(L)'
;MGKRDEALNLARDFECDGFRVPDLYERFWQLQGDAAAYFTLADSLLRGQQEGGTLLKDAMGYVGEEDFKALIATAVEILREEAAERCETKQSESAAQTGENARSVRADESASKNARQRGRDEKSARWKNAEEVIAAASLEFAPFLHPYLGELFKLQPSESAYYAEYPWRGLSYEGSQIWCEKLADPQTSRDERQKIFSCLLQTRDPRNVKFACEFALAEDFFDRPCDLFEYIDYWLEAVGFTFERVKFGADGAAQTAADEILKMDVLKHGDTKQA
;
A
#
# COMPACT_ATOMS: atom_id res chain seq x y z
N MET A 1 -28.95 24.57 11.61
CA MET A 1 -28.35 23.25 11.36
C MET A 1 -26.85 23.48 11.45
N GLY A 2 -26.11 22.64 12.19
CA GLY A 2 -24.65 22.82 12.27
C GLY A 2 -23.96 22.29 11.01
N LYS A 3 -22.74 22.74 10.71
CA LYS A 3 -21.96 22.21 9.56
C LYS A 3 -21.73 20.70 9.63
N ARG A 4 -21.64 20.14 10.85
CA ARG A 4 -21.60 18.70 11.06
C ARG A 4 -22.87 17.98 10.56
N ASP A 5 -24.05 18.57 10.81
CA ASP A 5 -25.31 18.02 10.32
C ASP A 5 -25.39 18.14 8.78
N GLU A 6 -24.89 19.25 8.23
CA GLU A 6 -24.78 19.46 6.78
C GLU A 6 -23.87 18.41 6.13
N ALA A 7 -22.73 18.11 6.74
CA ALA A 7 -21.81 17.05 6.31
C ALA A 7 -22.47 15.66 6.32
N LEU A 8 -23.21 15.32 7.39
CA LEU A 8 -23.93 14.05 7.47
C LEU A 8 -25.05 13.95 6.43
N ASN A 9 -25.79 15.03 6.19
CA ASN A 9 -26.82 15.07 5.16
C ASN A 9 -26.20 14.93 3.77
N LEU A 10 -25.06 15.58 3.51
CA LEU A 10 -24.34 15.44 2.25
C LEU A 10 -23.88 13.99 2.01
N ALA A 11 -23.30 13.35 3.03
CA ALA A 11 -22.89 11.96 2.95
C ALA A 11 -24.07 11.00 2.66
N ARG A 12 -25.23 11.22 3.30
CA ARG A 12 -26.44 10.42 3.07
C ARG A 12 -27.01 10.57 1.67
N ASP A 13 -27.03 11.80 1.16
CA ASP A 13 -27.51 12.05 -0.20
C ASP A 13 -26.53 11.45 -1.22
N PHE A 14 -25.23 11.55 -0.97
CA PHE A 14 -24.18 10.93 -1.80
C PHE A 14 -24.25 9.40 -1.78
N GLU A 15 -24.55 8.79 -0.64
CA GLU A 15 -24.78 7.35 -0.55
C GLU A 15 -25.94 6.88 -1.45
N CYS A 16 -26.98 7.70 -1.62
CA CYS A 16 -28.13 7.40 -2.48
C CYS A 16 -27.85 7.65 -3.96
N ASP A 17 -27.33 8.83 -4.29
CA ASP A 17 -27.29 9.35 -5.67
C ASP A 17 -25.86 9.50 -6.24
N GLY A 18 -24.83 9.27 -5.43
CA GLY A 18 -23.43 9.49 -5.75
C GLY A 18 -23.17 10.89 -6.30
N PHE A 19 -22.42 10.99 -7.39
CA PHE A 19 -22.15 12.26 -8.06
C PHE A 19 -23.36 12.93 -8.74
N ARG A 20 -24.56 12.32 -8.66
CA ARG A 20 -25.80 12.95 -9.16
C ARG A 20 -26.50 13.81 -8.11
N VAL A 21 -26.00 13.85 -6.88
CA VAL A 21 -26.50 14.76 -5.85
C VAL A 21 -26.53 16.20 -6.37
N PRO A 22 -27.70 16.88 -6.33
CA PRO A 22 -27.79 18.29 -6.71
C PRO A 22 -26.88 19.16 -5.85
N ASP A 23 -26.20 20.12 -6.50
CA ASP A 23 -25.34 21.11 -5.85
C ASP A 23 -24.25 20.49 -4.94
N LEU A 24 -23.80 19.26 -5.25
CA LEU A 24 -22.86 18.46 -4.46
C LEU A 24 -21.66 19.27 -3.96
N TYR A 25 -20.96 19.92 -4.89
CA TYR A 25 -19.77 20.71 -4.55
C TYR A 25 -20.11 22.04 -3.87
N GLU A 26 -21.26 22.65 -4.16
CA GLU A 26 -21.68 23.86 -3.42
C GLU A 26 -21.94 23.53 -1.95
N ARG A 27 -22.59 22.39 -1.68
CA ARG A 27 -22.82 21.85 -0.33
C ARG A 27 -21.52 21.44 0.35
N PHE A 28 -20.58 20.84 -0.39
CA PHE A 28 -19.24 20.57 0.12
C PHE A 28 -18.53 21.86 0.56
N TRP A 29 -18.56 22.91 -0.28
CA TRP A 29 -17.90 24.18 0.02
C TRP A 29 -18.53 24.95 1.18
N GLN A 30 -19.82 24.73 1.49
CA GLN A 30 -20.46 25.30 2.68
C GLN A 30 -19.80 24.84 3.99
N LEU A 31 -19.11 23.69 3.98
CA LEU A 31 -18.34 23.18 5.12
C LEU A 31 -17.04 23.96 5.36
N GLN A 32 -16.61 24.81 4.43
CA GLN A 32 -15.33 25.53 4.49
C GLN A 32 -15.07 26.20 5.84
N GLY A 33 -13.85 26.02 6.37
CA GLY A 33 -13.43 26.56 7.66
C GLY A 33 -13.84 25.73 8.89
N ASP A 34 -14.39 24.52 8.69
CA ASP A 34 -14.72 23.59 9.76
C ASP A 34 -14.11 22.20 9.49
N ALA A 35 -12.91 21.96 10.04
CA ALA A 35 -12.19 20.70 9.87
C ALA A 35 -12.96 19.50 10.43
N ALA A 36 -13.73 19.68 11.51
CA ALA A 36 -14.52 18.61 12.12
C ALA A 36 -15.72 18.21 11.24
N ALA A 37 -16.30 19.16 10.50
CA ALA A 37 -17.32 18.87 9.49
C ALA A 37 -16.75 18.08 8.31
N TYR A 38 -15.57 18.44 7.81
CA TYR A 38 -14.89 17.67 6.76
C TYR A 38 -14.45 16.28 7.22
N PHE A 39 -13.98 16.13 8.47
CA PHE A 39 -13.72 14.83 9.06
C PHE A 39 -15.00 13.98 9.11
N THR A 40 -16.12 14.58 9.55
CA THR A 40 -17.42 13.88 9.59
C THR A 40 -17.85 13.41 8.19
N LEU A 41 -17.65 14.23 7.17
CA LEU A 41 -17.92 13.86 5.78
C LEU A 41 -17.00 12.71 5.33
N ALA A 42 -15.68 12.85 5.53
CA ALA A 42 -14.70 11.86 5.12
C ALA A 42 -14.91 10.50 5.82
N ASP A 43 -15.15 10.47 7.13
CA ASP A 43 -15.43 9.24 7.88
C ASP A 43 -16.75 8.60 7.41
N SER A 44 -17.77 9.40 7.11
CA SER A 44 -19.04 8.87 6.58
C SER A 44 -18.87 8.26 5.19
N LEU A 45 -18.13 8.92 4.29
CA LEU A 45 -17.83 8.41 2.95
C LEU A 45 -16.95 7.16 3.00
N LEU A 46 -15.95 7.13 3.88
CA LEU A 46 -15.09 5.97 4.11
C LEU A 46 -15.91 4.72 4.51
N ARG A 47 -16.93 4.90 5.36
CA ARG A 47 -17.79 3.82 5.84
C ARG A 47 -18.96 3.49 4.89
N GLY A 48 -19.23 4.32 3.90
CA GLY A 48 -20.33 4.18 2.95
C GLY A 48 -20.20 2.96 2.02
N GLN A 49 -21.32 2.53 1.42
CA GLN A 49 -21.37 1.48 0.39
C GLN A 49 -21.19 2.05 -1.01
N GLN A 50 -21.15 3.37 -1.16
CA GLN A 50 -20.82 4.04 -2.42
C GLN A 50 -19.33 4.42 -2.46
N GLU A 51 -18.70 4.30 -3.63
CA GLU A 51 -17.32 4.73 -3.82
C GLU A 51 -17.21 6.26 -3.68
N GLY A 52 -16.50 6.70 -2.64
CA GLY A 52 -16.30 8.11 -2.32
C GLY A 52 -15.49 8.86 -3.38
N GLY A 53 -14.58 8.16 -4.05
CA GLY A 53 -13.79 8.68 -5.17
C GLY A 53 -13.17 10.05 -4.89
N THR A 54 -13.33 10.99 -5.82
CA THR A 54 -12.77 12.34 -5.69
C THR A 54 -13.34 13.11 -4.51
N LEU A 55 -14.60 12.89 -4.12
CA LEU A 55 -15.21 13.61 -3.00
C LEU A 55 -14.55 13.24 -1.67
N LEU A 56 -14.25 11.96 -1.46
CA LEU A 56 -13.53 11.50 -0.26
C LEU A 56 -12.11 12.10 -0.24
N LYS A 57 -11.42 12.09 -1.38
CA LYS A 57 -10.09 12.70 -1.52
C LYS A 57 -10.10 14.20 -1.23
N ASP A 58 -11.07 14.92 -1.79
CA ASP A 58 -11.24 16.35 -1.58
C ASP A 58 -11.55 16.65 -0.10
N ALA A 59 -12.41 15.86 0.54
CA ALA A 59 -12.75 16.01 1.96
C ALA A 59 -11.53 15.84 2.87
N MET A 60 -10.71 14.82 2.61
CA MET A 60 -9.48 14.54 3.36
C MET A 60 -8.50 15.72 3.36
N GLY A 61 -8.43 16.50 2.27
CA GLY A 61 -7.58 17.68 2.18
C GLY A 61 -7.90 18.80 3.19
N TYR A 62 -9.05 18.74 3.87
CA TYR A 62 -9.47 19.69 4.91
C TYR A 62 -9.47 19.10 6.32
N VAL A 63 -9.10 17.83 6.47
CA VAL A 63 -9.06 17.13 7.76
C VAL A 63 -7.75 17.46 8.48
N GLY A 64 -7.82 17.72 9.79
CA GLY A 64 -6.63 17.94 10.61
C GLY A 64 -5.83 16.65 10.86
N GLU A 65 -4.54 16.76 11.17
CA GLU A 65 -3.66 15.58 11.32
C GLU A 65 -4.16 14.52 12.33
N GLU A 66 -4.64 14.94 13.49
CA GLU A 66 -5.14 14.01 14.52
C GLU A 66 -6.42 13.28 14.07
N ASP A 67 -7.32 13.98 13.40
CA ASP A 67 -8.53 13.40 12.82
C ASP A 67 -8.18 12.48 11.65
N PHE A 68 -7.14 12.81 10.87
CA PHE A 68 -6.65 11.96 9.79
C PHE A 68 -6.07 10.64 10.29
N LYS A 69 -5.39 10.63 11.45
CA LYS A 69 -4.97 9.38 12.11
C LYS A 69 -6.17 8.49 12.46
N ALA A 70 -7.30 9.09 12.86
CA ALA A 70 -8.54 8.34 13.11
C ALA A 70 -9.13 7.75 11.82
N LEU A 71 -9.03 8.46 10.68
CA LEU A 71 -9.40 7.92 9.37
C LEU A 71 -8.52 6.73 8.98
N ILE A 72 -7.19 6.81 9.18
CA ILE A 72 -6.26 5.70 8.93
C ILE A 72 -6.67 4.47 9.75
N ALA A 73 -6.89 4.65 11.06
CA ALA A 73 -7.29 3.55 11.94
C ALA A 73 -8.58 2.88 11.46
N THR A 74 -9.57 3.68 11.06
CA THR A 74 -10.84 3.21 10.49
C THR A 74 -10.62 2.47 9.16
N ALA A 75 -9.78 2.99 8.27
CA ALA A 75 -9.49 2.35 6.99
C ALA A 75 -8.84 0.97 7.18
N VAL A 76 -7.88 0.85 8.10
CA VAL A 76 -7.25 -0.44 8.43
C VAL A 76 -8.25 -1.43 9.03
N GLU A 77 -9.17 -0.96 9.88
CA GLU A 77 -10.26 -1.79 10.42
C GLU A 77 -11.16 -2.32 9.30
N ILE A 78 -11.60 -1.46 8.38
CA ILE A 78 -12.42 -1.85 7.23
C ILE A 78 -11.70 -2.91 6.38
N LEU A 79 -10.41 -2.71 6.07
CA LEU A 79 -9.63 -3.68 5.30
C LEU A 79 -9.53 -5.03 6.00
N ARG A 80 -9.38 -5.04 7.34
CA ARG A 80 -9.36 -6.28 8.14
C ARG A 80 -10.71 -7.00 8.11
N GLU A 81 -11.80 -6.27 8.31
CA GLU A 81 -13.18 -6.82 8.27
C GLU A 81 -13.46 -7.47 6.91
N GLU A 82 -13.25 -6.73 5.83
CA GLU A 82 -13.50 -7.20 4.47
C GLU A 82 -12.59 -8.39 4.10
N ALA A 83 -11.33 -8.39 4.54
CA ALA A 83 -10.45 -9.54 4.34
C ALA A 83 -10.91 -10.78 5.10
N ALA A 84 -11.44 -10.63 6.31
CA ALA A 84 -11.99 -11.73 7.10
C ALA A 84 -13.27 -12.29 6.46
N GLU A 85 -14.20 -11.44 6.04
CA GLU A 85 -15.43 -11.84 5.34
C GLU A 85 -15.14 -12.62 4.04
N ARG A 86 -14.12 -12.19 3.29
CA ARG A 86 -13.62 -12.89 2.10
C ARG A 86 -13.03 -14.26 2.42
N CYS A 87 -12.44 -14.45 3.61
CA CYS A 87 -11.89 -15.74 4.03
C CYS A 87 -12.99 -16.71 4.47
N GLU A 88 -13.97 -16.25 5.25
CA GLU A 88 -15.10 -17.07 5.70
C GLU A 88 -15.93 -17.59 4.53
N THR A 89 -16.22 -16.71 3.56
CA THR A 89 -16.96 -17.09 2.33
C THR A 89 -16.21 -18.16 1.53
N LYS A 90 -14.91 -18.01 1.30
CA LYS A 90 -14.08 -19.03 0.61
C LYS A 90 -14.06 -20.38 1.34
N GLN A 91 -13.98 -20.38 2.67
CA GLN A 91 -14.00 -21.62 3.46
C GLN A 91 -15.35 -22.33 3.35
N SER A 92 -16.46 -21.60 3.45
CA SER A 92 -17.80 -22.16 3.31
C SER A 92 -18.06 -22.77 1.92
N GLU A 93 -17.53 -22.16 0.86
CA GLU A 93 -17.64 -22.68 -0.51
C GLU A 93 -16.79 -23.94 -0.71
N SER A 94 -15.57 -23.98 -0.18
CA SER A 94 -14.73 -25.18 -0.24
C SER A 94 -15.38 -26.38 0.48
N ALA A 95 -16.06 -26.13 1.59
CA ALA A 95 -16.82 -27.14 2.32
C ALA A 95 -18.06 -27.61 1.54
N ALA A 96 -18.77 -26.71 0.87
CA ALA A 96 -19.93 -27.04 0.04
C ALA A 96 -19.54 -27.85 -1.21
N GLN A 97 -18.46 -27.47 -1.90
CA GLN A 97 -17.93 -28.20 -3.06
C GLN A 97 -17.40 -29.60 -2.70
N THR A 98 -16.84 -29.76 -1.50
CA THR A 98 -16.43 -31.08 -0.98
C THR A 98 -17.65 -31.99 -0.74
N GLY A 99 -18.84 -31.42 -0.47
CA GLY A 99 -20.10 -32.14 -0.36
C GLY A 99 -20.76 -32.50 -1.71
N GLU A 100 -20.63 -31.66 -2.74
CA GLU A 100 -21.22 -31.91 -4.07
C GLU A 100 -20.39 -32.80 -4.99
N ASN A 101 -19.06 -32.86 -4.79
CA ASN A 101 -18.18 -33.77 -5.53
C ASN A 101 -18.43 -35.26 -5.22
N ALA A 102 -19.26 -35.57 -4.22
CA ALA A 102 -19.75 -36.93 -3.96
C ALA A 102 -20.97 -37.33 -4.82
N ARG A 103 -21.58 -36.42 -5.61
CA ARG A 103 -22.88 -36.70 -6.27
C ARG A 103 -23.08 -36.31 -7.73
N SER A 104 -22.12 -35.77 -8.47
CA SER A 104 -22.38 -35.47 -9.89
C SER A 104 -21.18 -35.69 -10.81
N VAL A 105 -21.30 -36.75 -11.61
CA VAL A 105 -20.51 -36.98 -12.82
C VAL A 105 -21.32 -36.44 -14.00
N ARG A 106 -20.69 -35.53 -14.76
CA ARG A 106 -21.10 -34.95 -16.08
C ARG A 106 -22.17 -33.84 -16.05
N ALA A 107 -21.77 -32.62 -16.43
CA ALA A 107 -21.95 -32.10 -17.79
C ALA A 107 -21.32 -30.70 -17.95
N ASP A 108 -20.62 -30.53 -19.07
CA ASP A 108 -20.32 -29.32 -19.85
C ASP A 108 -20.50 -27.93 -19.18
N GLU A 109 -19.42 -27.37 -18.62
CA GLU A 109 -19.37 -26.00 -18.09
C GLU A 109 -18.12 -25.25 -18.57
N SER A 110 -18.09 -24.86 -19.85
CA SER A 110 -17.04 -23.97 -20.37
C SER A 110 -17.51 -22.54 -20.67
N ALA A 111 -18.82 -22.28 -20.66
CA ALA A 111 -19.37 -20.95 -20.99
C ALA A 111 -19.86 -20.12 -19.78
N SER A 112 -20.12 -20.73 -18.61
CA SER A 112 -20.77 -20.05 -17.46
C SER A 112 -19.80 -19.56 -16.38
N LYS A 113 -18.57 -20.09 -16.33
CA LYS A 113 -17.56 -19.73 -15.30
C LYS A 113 -17.07 -18.29 -15.44
N ASN A 114 -16.92 -17.80 -16.67
CA ASN A 114 -16.31 -16.49 -16.92
C ASN A 114 -17.20 -15.29 -16.52
N ALA A 115 -18.52 -15.47 -16.45
CA ALA A 115 -19.46 -14.41 -16.05
C ALA A 115 -19.65 -14.33 -14.53
N ARG A 116 -19.60 -15.47 -13.81
CA ARG A 116 -19.71 -15.52 -12.34
C ARG A 116 -18.42 -15.12 -11.63
N GLN A 117 -17.26 -15.35 -12.24
CA GLN A 117 -15.97 -14.90 -11.70
C GLN A 117 -15.79 -13.37 -11.80
N ARG A 118 -16.34 -12.74 -12.85
CA ARG A 118 -16.06 -11.34 -13.20
C ARG A 118 -16.55 -10.29 -12.18
N GLY A 119 -17.50 -10.63 -11.32
CA GLY A 119 -17.98 -9.76 -10.23
C GLY A 119 -17.46 -10.14 -8.84
N ARG A 120 -16.66 -11.21 -8.72
CA ARG A 120 -16.25 -11.78 -7.43
C ARG A 120 -14.86 -11.33 -6.96
N ASP A 121 -14.02 -10.91 -7.89
CA ASP A 121 -12.70 -10.34 -7.62
C ASP A 121 -12.74 -8.80 -7.48
N GLU A 122 -13.90 -8.18 -7.70
CA GLU A 122 -14.05 -6.73 -7.61
C GLU A 122 -14.06 -6.30 -6.13
N LYS A 123 -13.18 -5.36 -5.79
CA LYS A 123 -13.11 -4.75 -4.45
C LYS A 123 -14.43 -4.05 -4.14
N SER A 124 -14.93 -4.21 -2.90
CA SER A 124 -16.11 -3.48 -2.45
C SER A 124 -15.84 -1.98 -2.46
N ALA A 125 -16.90 -1.16 -2.48
CA ALA A 125 -16.75 0.29 -2.36
C ALA A 125 -16.03 0.67 -1.06
N ARG A 126 -16.35 0.00 0.06
CA ARG A 126 -15.68 0.19 1.35
C ARG A 126 -14.18 -0.11 1.27
N TRP A 127 -13.79 -1.21 0.62
CA TRP A 127 -12.39 -1.53 0.40
C TRP A 127 -11.70 -0.44 -0.43
N LYS A 128 -12.30 -0.01 -1.54
CA LYS A 128 -11.75 1.05 -2.41
C LYS A 128 -11.61 2.37 -1.64
N ASN A 129 -12.59 2.74 -0.83
CA ASN A 129 -12.54 3.94 0.02
C ASN A 129 -11.42 3.84 1.06
N ALA A 130 -11.23 2.68 1.69
CA ALA A 130 -10.13 2.46 2.61
C ALA A 130 -8.76 2.53 1.89
N GLU A 131 -8.65 1.98 0.68
CA GLU A 131 -7.44 2.11 -0.15
C GLU A 131 -7.10 3.57 -0.45
N GLU A 132 -8.09 4.41 -0.75
CA GLU A 132 -7.89 5.84 -0.98
C GLU A 132 -7.33 6.56 0.27
N VAL A 133 -7.81 6.22 1.47
CA VAL A 133 -7.28 6.78 2.72
C VAL A 133 -5.83 6.35 2.93
N ILE A 134 -5.52 5.06 2.72
CA ILE A 134 -4.14 4.56 2.83
C ILE A 134 -3.23 5.21 1.76
N ALA A 135 -3.72 5.41 0.55
CA ALA A 135 -2.98 6.07 -0.52
C ALA A 135 -2.66 7.53 -0.16
N ALA A 136 -3.66 8.30 0.30
CA ALA A 136 -3.46 9.67 0.76
C ALA A 136 -2.45 9.73 1.92
N ALA A 137 -2.60 8.85 2.91
CA ALA A 137 -1.66 8.73 4.03
C ALA A 137 -0.25 8.38 3.55
N SER A 138 -0.09 7.51 2.56
CA SER A 138 1.21 7.11 2.04
C SER A 138 1.95 8.24 1.32
N LEU A 139 1.21 9.17 0.71
CA LEU A 139 1.76 10.30 -0.02
C LEU A 139 2.12 11.46 0.91
N GLU A 140 1.29 11.74 1.91
CA GLU A 140 1.41 12.95 2.73
C GLU A 140 1.95 12.66 4.14
N PHE A 141 1.58 11.51 4.73
CA PHE A 141 1.77 11.20 6.15
C PHE A 141 2.29 9.78 6.39
N ALA A 142 3.23 9.29 5.57
CA ALA A 142 3.72 7.91 5.67
C ALA A 142 4.09 7.45 7.11
N PRO A 143 4.69 8.30 7.98
CA PRO A 143 4.95 7.93 9.38
C PRO A 143 3.70 7.54 10.19
N PHE A 144 2.51 8.05 9.86
CA PHE A 144 1.27 7.67 10.55
C PHE A 144 0.83 6.24 10.24
N LEU A 145 1.37 5.63 9.17
CA LEU A 145 1.11 4.25 8.78
C LEU A 145 2.04 3.25 9.46
N HIS A 146 3.15 3.70 10.07
CA HIS A 146 4.15 2.83 10.70
C HIS A 146 3.57 1.83 11.72
N PRO A 147 2.60 2.20 12.59
CA PRO A 147 1.96 1.26 13.51
C PRO A 147 1.18 0.12 12.82
N TYR A 148 0.86 0.26 11.53
CA TYR A 148 -0.01 -0.64 10.78
C TYR A 148 0.73 -1.44 9.69
N LEU A 149 2.05 -1.27 9.54
CA LEU A 149 2.81 -1.89 8.44
C LEU A 149 2.68 -3.41 8.38
N GLY A 150 2.59 -4.09 9.53
CA GLY A 150 2.35 -5.53 9.59
C GLY A 150 1.05 -5.94 8.88
N GLU A 151 -0.01 -5.17 9.09
CA GLU A 151 -1.32 -5.39 8.46
C GLU A 151 -1.30 -5.00 6.99
N LEU A 152 -0.74 -3.83 6.67
CA LEU A 152 -0.64 -3.35 5.29
C LEU A 152 0.18 -4.31 4.43
N PHE A 153 1.22 -4.92 4.98
CA PHE A 153 2.01 -5.94 4.28
C PHE A 153 1.19 -7.19 3.96
N LYS A 154 0.29 -7.59 4.85
CA LYS A 154 -0.58 -8.77 4.68
C LYS A 154 -1.77 -8.47 3.75
N LEU A 155 -2.41 -7.33 3.93
CA LEU A 155 -3.65 -6.93 3.24
C LEU A 155 -3.39 -6.39 1.84
N GLN A 156 -2.19 -5.82 1.62
CA GLN A 156 -1.71 -5.28 0.35
C GLN A 156 -2.71 -4.33 -0.33
N PRO A 157 -3.19 -3.28 0.38
CA PRO A 157 -4.02 -2.28 -0.25
C PRO A 157 -3.23 -1.62 -1.38
N SER A 158 -3.90 -1.41 -2.51
CA SER A 158 -3.30 -0.80 -3.71
C SER A 158 -2.06 -1.52 -4.27
N GLU A 159 -1.96 -2.85 -4.15
CA GLU A 159 -0.80 -3.65 -4.60
C GLU A 159 -0.32 -3.34 -6.04
N SER A 160 -1.23 -2.99 -6.95
CA SER A 160 -0.91 -2.65 -8.34
C SER A 160 -0.47 -1.19 -8.56
N ALA A 161 -0.47 -0.36 -7.51
CA ALA A 161 -0.13 1.05 -7.60
C ALA A 161 1.36 1.29 -7.33
N TYR A 162 1.95 2.30 -7.98
CA TYR A 162 3.36 2.65 -7.82
C TYR A 162 3.74 3.13 -6.40
N TYR A 163 2.75 3.44 -5.56
CA TYR A 163 2.90 3.88 -4.18
C TYR A 163 2.59 2.79 -3.15
N ALA A 164 2.40 1.54 -3.56
CA ALA A 164 2.04 0.43 -2.66
C ALA A 164 3.02 0.27 -1.48
N GLU A 165 4.31 0.49 -1.71
CA GLU A 165 5.36 0.38 -0.69
C GLU A 165 5.68 1.71 0.01
N TYR A 166 5.03 2.82 -0.35
CA TYR A 166 5.26 4.12 0.28
C TYR A 166 4.92 4.20 1.77
N PRO A 167 4.05 3.35 2.38
CA PRO A 167 3.87 3.33 3.83
C PRO A 167 5.17 3.15 4.63
N TRP A 168 6.21 2.53 4.05
CA TRP A 168 7.51 2.32 4.70
C TRP A 168 8.41 3.55 4.68
N ARG A 169 8.05 4.63 3.98
CA ARG A 169 8.89 5.82 3.87
C ARG A 169 9.17 6.43 5.24
N GLY A 170 10.45 6.77 5.45
CA GLY A 170 10.92 7.37 6.70
C GLY A 170 10.95 6.41 7.89
N LEU A 171 10.70 5.11 7.70
CA LEU A 171 10.88 4.11 8.76
C LEU A 171 12.37 3.95 9.04
N SER A 172 12.80 4.09 10.30
CA SER A 172 14.20 3.96 10.68
C SER A 172 14.69 2.51 10.57
N TYR A 173 16.01 2.33 10.51
CA TYR A 173 16.62 1.01 10.62
C TYR A 173 16.15 0.21 11.85
N GLU A 174 16.03 0.85 13.00
CA GLU A 174 15.59 0.23 14.25
C GLU A 174 14.11 -0.19 14.17
N GLY A 175 13.26 0.64 13.56
CA GLY A 175 11.85 0.31 13.30
C GLY A 175 11.67 -0.76 12.22
N SER A 176 12.71 -1.04 11.43
CA SER A 176 12.67 -1.99 10.31
C SER A 176 13.18 -3.39 10.67
N GLN A 177 13.63 -3.64 11.90
CA GLN A 177 14.27 -4.90 12.27
C GLN A 177 13.41 -6.14 11.99
N ILE A 178 12.10 -6.07 12.26
CA ILE A 178 11.17 -7.18 11.97
C ILE A 178 11.19 -7.53 10.46
N TRP A 179 11.32 -6.55 9.58
CA TRP A 179 11.39 -6.75 8.14
C TRP A 179 12.76 -7.30 7.72
N CYS A 180 13.85 -6.82 8.32
CA CYS A 180 15.18 -7.35 8.08
C CYS A 180 15.29 -8.82 8.50
N GLU A 181 14.76 -9.17 9.68
CA GLU A 181 14.68 -10.54 10.19
C GLU A 181 13.83 -11.42 9.28
N LYS A 182 12.65 -10.93 8.86
CA LYS A 182 11.77 -11.67 7.96
C LYS A 182 12.41 -11.88 6.57
N LEU A 183 13.16 -10.91 6.06
CA LEU A 183 13.91 -11.08 4.80
C LEU A 183 14.96 -12.20 4.92
N ALA A 184 15.67 -12.24 6.04
CA ALA A 184 16.71 -13.22 6.33
C ALA A 184 16.19 -14.62 6.70
N ASP A 185 14.90 -14.77 7.02
CA ASP A 185 14.32 -16.05 7.38
C ASP A 185 14.35 -17.05 6.18
N PRO A 186 14.96 -18.24 6.34
CA PRO A 186 14.94 -19.29 5.31
C PRO A 186 13.55 -19.77 4.91
N GLN A 187 12.53 -19.58 5.76
CA GLN A 187 11.15 -19.98 5.48
C GLN A 187 10.37 -18.93 4.67
N THR A 188 10.89 -17.70 4.54
CA THR A 188 10.23 -16.65 3.76
C THR A 188 10.28 -17.00 2.28
N SER A 189 9.11 -16.97 1.63
CA SER A 189 8.97 -17.28 0.21
C SER A 189 9.68 -16.25 -0.68
N ARG A 190 10.00 -16.64 -1.93
CA ARG A 190 10.65 -15.77 -2.92
C ARG A 190 9.86 -14.47 -3.15
N ASP A 191 8.55 -14.57 -3.32
CA ASP A 191 7.66 -13.44 -3.57
C ASP A 191 7.60 -12.49 -2.36
N GLU A 192 7.53 -13.04 -1.15
CA GLU A 192 7.59 -12.23 0.07
C GLU A 192 8.96 -11.56 0.24
N ARG A 193 10.08 -12.23 -0.08
CA ARG A 193 11.42 -11.61 -0.03
C ARG A 193 11.52 -10.43 -0.98
N GLN A 194 11.00 -10.58 -2.21
CA GLN A 194 10.96 -9.48 -3.18
C GLN A 194 10.13 -8.30 -2.67
N LYS A 195 8.99 -8.56 -2.02
CA LYS A 195 8.16 -7.51 -1.42
C LYS A 195 8.82 -6.84 -0.22
N ILE A 196 9.48 -7.61 0.65
CA ILE A 196 10.21 -7.04 1.79
C ILE A 196 11.39 -6.19 1.30
N PHE A 197 12.09 -6.64 0.26
CA PHE A 197 13.14 -5.88 -0.39
C PHE A 197 12.62 -4.51 -0.89
N SER A 198 11.50 -4.47 -1.62
CA SER A 198 10.93 -3.20 -2.09
C SER A 198 10.50 -2.29 -0.94
N CYS A 199 9.88 -2.84 0.12
CA CYS A 199 9.56 -2.09 1.35
C CYS A 199 10.80 -1.49 2.02
N LEU A 200 11.87 -2.27 2.20
CA LEU A 200 13.11 -1.80 2.82
C LEU A 200 13.78 -0.68 2.00
N LEU A 201 13.74 -0.75 0.67
CA LEU A 201 14.22 0.33 -0.19
C LEU A 201 13.41 1.62 -0.03
N GLN A 202 12.08 1.53 0.07
CA GLN A 202 11.23 2.72 0.26
C GLN A 202 11.47 3.43 1.59
N THR A 203 12.07 2.76 2.59
CA THR A 203 12.47 3.44 3.83
C THR A 203 13.43 4.59 3.58
N ARG A 204 14.28 4.48 2.53
CA ARG A 204 15.38 5.38 2.20
C ARG A 204 16.38 5.58 3.35
N ASP A 205 16.37 4.71 4.36
CA ASP A 205 17.42 4.65 5.38
C ASP A 205 18.64 3.93 4.76
N PRO A 206 19.83 4.57 4.71
CA PRO A 206 21.01 3.96 4.09
C PRO A 206 21.38 2.58 4.63
N ARG A 207 21.11 2.31 5.92
CA ARG A 207 21.41 1.01 6.55
C ARG A 207 20.44 -0.06 6.09
N ASN A 208 19.15 0.27 5.97
CA ASN A 208 18.13 -0.64 5.41
C ASN A 208 18.41 -0.95 3.95
N VAL A 209 18.71 0.08 3.15
CA VAL A 209 19.00 -0.05 1.72
C VAL A 209 20.23 -0.93 1.51
N LYS A 210 21.31 -0.65 2.25
CA LYS A 210 22.54 -1.45 2.22
C LYS A 210 22.27 -2.91 2.56
N PHE A 211 21.61 -3.18 3.69
CA PHE A 211 21.27 -4.54 4.12
C PHE A 211 20.45 -5.30 3.07
N ALA A 212 19.39 -4.67 2.54
CA ALA A 212 18.52 -5.30 1.55
C ALA A 212 19.28 -5.66 0.26
N CYS A 213 20.19 -4.79 -0.20
CA CYS A 213 21.00 -5.03 -1.38
C CYS A 213 22.06 -6.11 -1.16
N GLU A 214 22.77 -6.10 -0.02
CA GLU A 214 23.74 -7.15 0.33
C GLU A 214 23.07 -8.52 0.37
N PHE A 215 21.91 -8.59 1.02
CA PHE A 215 21.15 -9.84 1.11
C PHE A 215 20.67 -10.31 -0.27
N ALA A 216 20.16 -9.39 -1.11
CA ALA A 216 19.73 -9.71 -2.46
C ALA A 216 20.87 -10.19 -3.38
N LEU A 217 22.06 -9.61 -3.24
CA LEU A 217 23.26 -10.04 -3.95
C LEU A 217 23.73 -11.44 -3.53
N ALA A 218 23.58 -11.78 -2.25
CA ALA A 218 24.00 -13.07 -1.71
C ALA A 218 23.03 -14.22 -2.05
N GLU A 219 21.73 -13.98 -1.92
CA GLU A 219 20.70 -15.02 -2.00
C GLU A 219 20.01 -15.13 -3.38
N ASP A 220 20.18 -14.11 -4.23
CA ASP A 220 19.61 -14.02 -5.58
C ASP A 220 18.18 -14.56 -5.71
N PHE A 221 17.22 -13.86 -5.10
CA PHE A 221 15.82 -14.28 -5.06
C PHE A 221 14.91 -13.61 -6.11
N PHE A 222 15.40 -12.78 -7.03
CA PHE A 222 14.50 -12.11 -8.00
C PHE A 222 14.22 -12.94 -9.24
N ASP A 223 12.99 -12.86 -9.74
CA ASP A 223 12.62 -13.40 -11.05
C ASP A 223 12.79 -12.32 -12.12
N ARG A 224 13.94 -12.34 -12.81
CA ARG A 224 14.34 -11.24 -13.70
C ARG A 224 14.95 -11.73 -15.01
N PRO A 225 14.82 -10.94 -16.11
CA PRO A 225 15.41 -11.26 -17.41
C PRO A 225 16.85 -10.73 -17.59
N CYS A 226 17.36 -9.92 -16.65
CA CYS A 226 18.67 -9.25 -16.74
C CYS A 226 19.60 -9.61 -15.58
N ASP A 227 20.82 -9.07 -15.63
CA ASP A 227 21.84 -9.27 -14.60
C ASP A 227 21.38 -8.75 -13.22
N LEU A 228 21.86 -9.38 -12.14
CA LEU A 228 21.50 -9.02 -10.76
C LEU A 228 21.90 -7.59 -10.42
N PHE A 229 23.11 -7.17 -10.81
CA PHE A 229 23.59 -5.84 -10.49
C PHE A 229 22.79 -4.79 -11.26
N GLU A 230 22.55 -4.99 -12.55
CA GLU A 230 21.73 -4.06 -13.35
C GLU A 230 20.31 -3.94 -12.79
N TYR A 231 19.73 -5.05 -12.35
CA TYR A 231 18.41 -5.07 -11.74
C TYR A 231 18.38 -4.29 -10.42
N ILE A 232 19.34 -4.51 -9.52
CA ILE A 232 19.39 -3.77 -8.25
C ILE A 232 19.74 -2.29 -8.47
N ASP A 233 20.63 -1.95 -9.42
CA ASP A 233 21.00 -0.56 -9.75
C ASP A 233 19.76 0.25 -10.15
N TYR A 234 18.88 -0.33 -10.98
CA TYR A 234 17.59 0.28 -11.33
C TYR A 234 16.72 0.61 -10.09
N TRP A 235 16.64 -0.31 -9.13
CA TRP A 235 15.88 -0.08 -7.91
C TRP A 235 16.52 0.99 -7.02
N LEU A 236 17.84 1.01 -6.91
CA LEU A 236 18.58 2.00 -6.14
C LEU A 236 18.37 3.41 -6.70
N GLU A 237 18.47 3.58 -8.03
CA GLU A 237 18.25 4.87 -8.68
C GLU A 237 16.85 5.43 -8.35
N ALA A 238 15.82 4.57 -8.35
CA ALA A 238 14.45 4.96 -8.01
C ALA A 238 14.27 5.46 -6.56
N VAL A 239 15.15 5.04 -5.65
CA VAL A 239 15.14 5.49 -4.24
C VAL A 239 16.22 6.51 -3.91
N GLY A 240 16.96 7.00 -4.92
CA GLY A 240 17.96 8.07 -4.78
C GLY A 240 19.33 7.58 -4.32
N PHE A 241 19.65 6.31 -4.56
CA PHE A 241 20.91 5.67 -4.23
C PHE A 241 21.59 5.11 -5.49
N THR A 242 22.88 4.83 -5.41
CA THR A 242 23.64 4.17 -6.50
C THR A 242 24.73 3.29 -5.89
N PHE A 243 25.16 2.26 -6.60
CA PHE A 243 26.36 1.54 -6.20
C PHE A 243 27.62 2.41 -6.36
N GLU A 244 28.54 2.37 -5.39
CA GLU A 244 29.88 2.90 -5.59
C GLU A 244 30.69 1.88 -6.40
N ARG A 245 30.85 2.18 -7.69
CA ARG A 245 31.73 1.39 -8.56
C ARG A 245 33.18 1.72 -8.22
N VAL A 246 33.81 0.92 -7.36
CA VAL A 246 35.26 0.97 -7.19
C VAL A 246 35.91 0.59 -8.52
N LYS A 247 36.49 1.58 -9.21
CA LYS A 247 37.31 1.33 -10.40
C LYS A 247 38.56 0.57 -9.97
N PHE A 248 38.54 -0.75 -10.08
CA PHE A 248 39.80 -1.50 -10.12
C PHE A 248 40.56 -1.05 -11.37
N GLY A 249 41.66 -0.34 -11.15
CA GLY A 249 42.72 -0.26 -12.15
C GLY A 249 43.12 -1.69 -12.52
N ALA A 250 43.26 -1.95 -13.82
CA ALA A 250 43.59 -3.24 -14.37
C ALA A 250 44.74 -3.92 -13.59
N ASP A 251 44.40 -4.92 -12.77
CA ASP A 251 45.15 -6.15 -12.57
C ASP A 251 44.29 -7.12 -11.74
N GLY A 252 44.10 -8.32 -12.29
CA GLY A 252 43.02 -9.23 -11.93
C GLY A 252 43.09 -9.81 -10.52
N ALA A 253 41.98 -9.70 -9.79
CA ALA A 253 41.60 -10.61 -8.72
C ALA A 253 40.06 -10.62 -8.60
N ALA A 254 39.41 -11.50 -9.37
CA ALA A 254 37.95 -11.58 -9.51
C ALA A 254 37.21 -12.21 -8.30
N GLN A 255 37.77 -12.16 -7.09
CA GLN A 255 37.17 -12.82 -5.91
C GLN A 255 37.01 -11.92 -4.67
N THR A 256 37.50 -10.69 -4.69
CA THR A 256 37.38 -9.72 -3.58
C THR A 256 36.21 -8.73 -3.75
N ALA A 257 35.41 -8.89 -4.80
CA ALA A 257 34.40 -7.91 -5.20
C ALA A 257 33.20 -7.82 -4.23
N ALA A 258 32.91 -8.83 -3.40
CA ALA A 258 31.78 -8.76 -2.49
C ALA A 258 32.01 -7.82 -1.28
N ASP A 259 33.26 -7.67 -0.83
CA ASP A 259 33.55 -7.00 0.46
C ASP A 259 33.85 -5.49 0.34
N GLU A 260 34.06 -4.94 -0.86
CA GLU A 260 34.44 -3.52 -1.06
C GLU A 260 33.41 -2.64 -1.81
N ILE A 261 32.28 -3.17 -2.29
CA ILE A 261 31.33 -2.45 -3.18
C ILE A 261 30.43 -1.40 -2.46
N LEU A 262 30.34 -1.38 -1.13
CA LEU A 262 29.27 -0.66 -0.42
C LEU A 262 29.72 0.47 0.50
N LYS A 263 30.28 1.50 -0.11
CA LYS A 263 30.11 2.87 0.37
C LYS A 263 28.97 3.48 -0.45
N MET A 264 27.97 4.05 0.22
CA MET A 264 26.82 4.68 -0.45
C MET A 264 26.89 6.16 -0.12
N ASP A 265 27.05 7.01 -1.14
CA ASP A 265 26.89 8.44 -0.98
C ASP A 265 25.41 8.80 -1.08
N VAL A 266 24.90 9.45 -0.04
CA VAL A 266 23.57 10.07 -0.06
C VAL A 266 23.65 11.28 -0.98
N LEU A 267 22.84 11.32 -2.05
CA LEU A 267 22.61 12.55 -2.80
C LEU A 267 21.98 13.58 -1.85
N LYS A 268 22.79 14.53 -1.36
CA LYS A 268 22.28 15.70 -0.63
C LYS A 268 21.41 16.52 -1.56
N HIS A 269 20.09 16.33 -1.50
CA HIS A 269 19.18 17.34 -2.02
C HIS A 269 19.34 18.60 -1.17
N GLY A 270 19.82 19.67 -1.81
CA GLY A 270 20.08 20.94 -1.17
C GLY A 270 18.81 21.54 -0.60
N ASP A 271 18.77 21.71 0.71
CA ASP A 271 17.94 22.72 1.36
C ASP A 271 18.34 24.09 0.81
N THR A 272 17.67 24.51 -0.27
CA THR A 272 17.77 25.90 -0.72
C THR A 272 16.72 26.69 0.04
N LYS A 273 17.04 26.96 1.31
CA LYS A 273 16.43 28.05 2.05
C LYS A 273 16.98 29.34 1.45
N GLN A 274 16.14 30.18 0.85
CA GLN A 274 16.53 31.56 0.57
C GLN A 274 15.34 32.53 0.69
N ALA A 275 15.53 33.41 1.69
CA ALA A 275 15.01 34.76 1.94
C ALA A 275 13.49 35.01 1.90
#